data_AF-A0A8C9SWH7-F1
#
_entry.id   AF-A0A8C9SWH7-F1
#
_cell.length_a   1.000
_cell.length_b   1.000
_cell.length_c   1.000
_cell.angle_alpha   90.00
_cell.angle_beta   90.00
_cell.angle_gamma   90.00
#
_symmetry.space_group_name_H-M   'P 1'
#
loop_
_entity.id
_entity.type
_entity.pdbx_description
1 polymer ?
#
loop_
_entity_poly.entity_id
_entity_poly.type
_entity_poly.pdbx_seq_one_letter_code
_entity_poly.pdbx_strand_id
1 'polypeptide(L)'
;MLFFKATSNKLCSVISPYTLFTKVIYTVDVIVTTAGRVEEDLIECLAPTFLGQFSLLIVLNDNYCKFEDWLMPILDQMVLEQNTEGTRWTPSKMIHRLGKEVNSPDFVLLNDIPVFCPALPHASLGDVIYVRSYKNPARVLDISECERQKRECFSPSL
;
A
#
# COMPACT_ATOMS: atom_id res chain seq x y z
N MET A 1 -11.84 19.60 -4.01
CA MET A 1 -11.02 18.38 -4.04
C MET A 1 -9.74 18.62 -3.27
N LEU A 2 -9.52 17.89 -2.17
CA LEU A 2 -8.36 18.02 -1.30
C LEU A 2 -7.40 16.85 -1.52
N PHE A 3 -6.12 17.15 -1.78
CA PHE A 3 -5.09 16.16 -2.11
C PHE A 3 -4.05 16.03 -1.00
N PHE A 4 -3.69 14.80 -0.66
CA PHE A 4 -2.61 14.53 0.29
C PHE A 4 -1.45 13.78 -0.38
N LYS A 5 -0.24 14.35 -0.26
CA LYS A 5 0.99 13.72 -0.73
C LYS A 5 1.90 13.42 0.44
N ALA A 6 2.15 12.14 0.67
CA ALA A 6 3.06 11.65 1.71
C ALA A 6 4.31 11.02 1.11
N THR A 7 5.45 11.24 1.76
CA THR A 7 6.71 10.50 1.52
C THR A 7 7.03 9.70 2.79
N SER A 8 7.56 8.48 2.66
CA SER A 8 7.89 7.57 3.78
C SER A 8 8.47 8.29 5.01
N ASN A 9 9.54 9.07 4.83
CA ASN A 9 10.23 9.73 5.95
C ASN A 9 9.45 10.87 6.64
N LYS A 10 8.50 11.53 5.95
CA LYS A 10 7.79 12.71 6.49
C LYS A 10 6.61 12.35 7.38
N LEU A 11 6.17 11.09 7.36
CA LEU A 11 5.15 10.60 8.29
C LEU A 11 5.71 9.66 9.35
N CYS A 12 6.83 8.99 9.10
CA CYS A 12 7.52 8.18 10.12
C CYS A 12 8.11 8.97 11.29
N SER A 13 8.38 10.28 11.13
CA SER A 13 9.23 11.02 12.08
C SER A 13 8.51 11.86 13.15
N VAL A 14 7.20 12.13 13.08
CA VAL A 14 6.57 13.09 14.03
C VAL A 14 5.12 12.80 14.43
N ILE A 15 4.43 11.76 13.93
CA ILE A 15 3.02 11.54 14.29
C ILE A 15 2.78 10.08 14.69
N SER A 16 2.99 9.78 15.97
CA SER A 16 2.42 8.60 16.64
C SER A 16 1.15 9.03 17.39
N PRO A 17 0.11 8.20 17.61
CA PRO A 17 -0.35 7.00 16.90
C PRO A 17 -1.78 7.21 16.33
N TYR A 18 -2.09 6.64 15.16
CA TYR A 18 -3.43 6.35 14.57
C TYR A 18 -4.51 7.46 14.42
N THR A 19 -4.55 8.50 15.25
CA THR A 19 -5.70 9.42 15.41
C THR A 19 -5.59 10.71 14.61
N LEU A 20 -4.39 11.23 14.35
CA LEU A 20 -4.24 12.43 13.51
C LEU A 20 -4.40 12.08 12.02
N PHE A 21 -3.93 10.90 11.64
CA PHE A 21 -3.95 10.46 10.24
C PHE A 21 -5.38 10.12 9.82
N THR A 22 -6.12 9.29 10.58
CA THR A 22 -7.55 9.02 10.34
C THR A 22 -8.37 10.30 10.22
N LYS A 23 -8.13 11.30 11.07
CA LYS A 23 -8.86 12.58 11.08
C LYS A 23 -8.56 13.49 9.88
N VAL A 24 -7.35 13.46 9.32
CA VAL A 24 -6.99 14.15 8.07
C VAL A 24 -7.53 13.39 6.84
N ILE A 25 -7.61 12.07 6.93
CA ILE A 25 -8.10 11.20 5.85
C ILE A 25 -9.60 11.39 5.58
N TYR A 26 -10.42 11.66 6.60
CA TYR A 26 -11.85 11.97 6.41
C TYR A 26 -12.12 13.26 5.61
N THR A 27 -11.10 14.08 5.34
CA THR A 27 -11.23 15.34 4.60
C THR A 27 -10.60 15.33 3.20
N VAL A 28 -9.98 14.23 2.77
CA VAL A 28 -9.27 14.14 1.49
C VAL A 28 -9.95 13.19 0.51
N ASP A 29 -9.96 13.60 -0.76
CA ASP A 29 -10.62 12.85 -1.84
C ASP A 29 -9.68 11.85 -2.51
N VAL A 30 -8.37 12.11 -2.50
CA VAL A 30 -7.34 11.27 -3.14
C VAL A 30 -6.04 11.32 -2.34
N ILE A 31 -5.40 10.16 -2.18
CA ILE A 31 -4.08 10.03 -1.54
C ILE A 31 -3.04 9.59 -2.58
N VAL A 32 -1.89 10.25 -2.60
CA VAL A 32 -0.72 9.83 -3.37
C VAL A 32 0.44 9.56 -2.43
N THR A 33 0.97 8.35 -2.47
CA THR A 33 2.00 7.89 -1.52
C THR A 33 3.10 7.06 -2.19
N THR A 34 4.19 6.84 -1.47
CA THR A 34 5.34 6.01 -1.89
C THR A 34 5.20 4.57 -1.41
N ALA A 35 5.86 3.62 -2.09
CA ALA A 35 5.79 2.20 -1.75
C ALA A 35 6.19 1.91 -0.30
N GLY A 36 7.29 2.52 0.16
CA GLY A 36 7.77 2.40 1.54
C GLY A 36 6.70 2.75 2.58
N ARG A 37 5.80 3.70 2.28
CA ARG A 37 4.76 4.07 3.23
C ARG A 37 3.62 3.04 3.29
N VAL A 38 3.26 2.47 2.14
CA VAL A 38 2.22 1.43 2.07
C VAL A 38 2.66 0.19 2.83
N GLU A 39 3.91 -0.24 2.66
CA GLU A 39 4.44 -1.40 3.40
C GLU A 39 4.60 -1.12 4.89
N GLU A 40 5.06 0.07 5.28
CA GLU A 40 5.20 0.44 6.70
C GLU A 40 3.84 0.38 7.40
N ASP A 41 2.79 0.98 6.81
CA ASP A 41 1.44 0.94 7.37
C ASP A 41 0.91 -0.52 7.47
N LEU A 42 1.23 -1.39 6.49
CA LEU A 42 0.84 -2.80 6.51
C LEU A 42 1.61 -3.58 7.60
N ILE A 43 2.92 -3.40 7.68
CA ILE A 43 3.80 -4.07 8.63
C ILE A 43 3.42 -3.67 10.06
N GLU A 44 3.11 -2.40 10.29
CA GLU A 44 2.69 -1.90 11.60
C GLU A 44 1.37 -2.53 12.07
N CYS A 45 0.46 -2.86 11.15
CA CYS A 45 -0.76 -3.59 11.46
C CYS A 45 -0.49 -5.07 11.83
N LEU A 46 0.60 -5.66 11.34
CA LEU A 46 0.94 -7.07 11.58
C LEU A 46 1.82 -7.26 12.83
N ALA A 47 2.68 -6.29 13.13
CA ALA A 47 3.62 -6.36 14.24
C ALA A 47 4.04 -4.95 14.71
N PRO A 48 4.32 -4.79 16.02
CA PRO A 48 4.73 -3.49 16.56
C PRO A 48 6.06 -3.03 15.96
N THR A 49 6.14 -1.74 15.68
CA THR A 49 7.37 -1.02 15.34
C THR A 49 7.80 -0.15 16.52
N PHE A 50 9.10 0.08 16.67
CA PHE A 50 9.64 0.80 17.82
C PHE A 50 10.21 2.15 17.41
N LEU A 51 9.99 3.19 18.21
CA LEU A 51 10.62 4.48 17.99
C LEU A 51 12.02 4.49 18.63
N GLY A 52 13.04 4.66 17.79
CA GLY A 52 14.42 4.84 18.19
C GLY A 52 14.79 6.30 18.48
N GLN A 53 16.05 6.50 18.87
CA GLN A 53 16.60 7.84 19.06
C GLN A 53 16.63 8.61 17.73
N PHE A 54 16.46 9.94 17.77
CA PHE A 54 16.34 10.82 16.59
C PHE A 54 15.09 10.64 15.72
N SER A 55 13.99 10.15 16.30
CA SER A 55 12.74 9.87 15.57
C SER A 55 12.92 8.86 14.43
N LEU A 56 13.89 7.95 14.58
CA LEU A 56 14.11 6.84 13.66
C LEU A 56 13.12 5.73 13.99
N LEU A 57 12.41 5.22 13.00
CA LEU A 57 11.51 4.09 13.18
C LEU A 57 12.32 2.79 13.01
N ILE A 58 12.30 1.94 14.03
CA ILE A 58 13.01 0.67 14.08
C ILE A 58 12.00 -0.43 13.76
N VAL A 59 12.15 -1.03 12.59
CA VAL A 59 11.40 -2.21 12.16
C VAL A 59 12.29 -3.43 12.38
N LEU A 60 11.82 -4.39 13.18
CA LEU A 60 12.53 -5.65 13.39
C LEU A 60 12.48 -6.49 12.12
N ASN A 61 13.57 -7.21 11.80
CA ASN A 61 13.61 -8.07 10.61
C ASN A 61 12.48 -9.13 10.61
N ASP A 62 12.14 -9.66 11.79
CA ASP A 62 11.05 -10.62 11.97
C ASP A 62 9.69 -10.06 11.49
N ASN A 63 9.50 -8.74 11.49
CA ASN A 63 8.28 -8.11 10.98
C ASN A 63 8.19 -8.25 9.45
N TYR A 64 9.32 -8.18 8.74
CA TYR A 64 9.35 -8.43 7.29
C TYR A 64 9.06 -9.90 6.96
N CYS A 65 9.53 -10.84 7.78
CA CYS A 65 9.20 -12.25 7.61
C CYS A 65 7.69 -12.50 7.77
N LYS A 66 7.07 -11.92 8.81
CA LYS A 66 5.60 -12.00 9.00
C LYS A 66 4.83 -11.35 7.85
N PHE A 67 5.35 -10.24 7.32
CA PHE A 67 4.75 -9.57 6.18
C PHE A 67 4.82 -10.42 4.91
N GLU A 68 5.96 -11.07 4.65
CA GLU A 68 6.10 -12.01 3.53
C GLU A 68 5.14 -13.19 3.65
N ASP A 69 5.07 -13.82 4.83
CA ASP A 69 4.20 -14.96 5.12
C ASP A 69 2.72 -14.60 4.92
N TRP A 70 2.32 -13.39 5.33
CA TRP A 70 0.96 -12.88 5.14
C TRP A 70 0.66 -12.53 3.68
N LEU A 71 1.62 -11.95 2.96
CA LEU A 71 1.42 -11.44 1.60
C LEU A 71 1.39 -12.57 0.56
N MET A 72 2.20 -13.61 0.72
CA MET A 72 2.30 -14.74 -0.22
C MET A 72 0.95 -15.35 -0.65
N PRO A 73 0.07 -15.79 0.26
CA PRO A 73 -1.22 -16.37 -0.13
C PRO A 73 -2.13 -15.37 -0.86
N ILE A 74 -2.06 -14.08 -0.52
CA ILE A 74 -2.83 -13.03 -1.19
C ILE A 74 -2.35 -12.87 -2.63
N LEU A 75 -1.03 -12.87 -2.86
CA LEU A 75 -0.47 -12.79 -4.21
C LEU A 75 -0.88 -13.99 -5.07
N ASP A 76 -0.95 -15.18 -4.48
CA ASP A 76 -1.44 -16.41 -5.12
C ASP A 76 -2.90 -16.28 -5.55
N GLN A 77 -3.75 -15.79 -4.67
CA GLN A 77 -5.13 -15.51 -5.00
C GLN A 77 -5.27 -14.45 -6.10
N MET A 78 -4.48 -13.37 -6.07
CA MET A 78 -4.51 -12.33 -7.10
C MET A 78 -4.14 -12.86 -8.49
N VAL A 79 -3.18 -13.78 -8.59
CA VAL A 79 -2.82 -14.39 -9.89
C VAL A 79 -3.87 -15.36 -10.36
N LEU A 80 -4.52 -16.09 -9.45
CA LEU A 80 -5.68 -16.91 -9.78
C LEU A 80 -6.76 -16.04 -10.43
N GLU A 81 -7.17 -14.96 -9.76
CA GLU A 81 -8.17 -14.00 -10.26
C GLU A 81 -7.75 -13.37 -11.59
N GLN A 82 -6.46 -13.05 -11.76
CA GLN A 82 -5.94 -12.54 -13.04
C GLN A 82 -6.12 -13.55 -14.17
N ASN A 83 -5.87 -14.84 -13.91
CA ASN A 83 -5.92 -15.90 -14.92
C ASN A 83 -7.35 -16.40 -15.20
N THR A 84 -8.22 -16.44 -14.18
CA THR A 84 -9.58 -16.98 -14.31
C THR A 84 -10.58 -15.92 -14.71
N GLU A 85 -10.49 -14.72 -14.13
CA GLU A 85 -11.47 -13.63 -14.34
C GLU A 85 -10.95 -12.57 -15.33
N GLY A 86 -9.66 -12.62 -15.69
CA GLY A 86 -9.04 -11.61 -16.54
C GLY A 86 -8.80 -10.28 -15.82
N THR A 87 -8.79 -10.31 -14.47
CA THR A 87 -8.65 -9.11 -13.64
C THR A 87 -7.32 -8.41 -13.89
N ARG A 88 -7.36 -7.16 -14.34
CA ARG A 88 -6.17 -6.31 -14.51
C ARG A 88 -5.82 -5.61 -13.21
N TRP A 89 -4.72 -6.04 -12.60
CA TRP A 89 -4.21 -5.44 -11.37
C TRP A 89 -3.49 -4.14 -11.65
N THR A 90 -3.93 -3.08 -10.97
CA THR A 90 -3.22 -1.81 -10.89
C THR A 90 -2.68 -1.64 -9.47
N PRO A 91 -1.63 -0.83 -9.25
CA PRO A 91 -1.14 -0.53 -7.91
C PRO A 91 -2.25 -0.07 -6.95
N SER A 92 -3.19 0.75 -7.43
CA SER A 92 -4.31 1.23 -6.61
C SER A 92 -5.26 0.09 -6.21
N LYS A 93 -5.66 -0.78 -7.15
CA LYS A 93 -6.49 -1.96 -6.86
C LYS A 93 -5.80 -2.92 -5.90
N MET A 94 -4.49 -3.11 -6.05
CA MET A 94 -3.69 -3.94 -5.16
C MET A 94 -3.66 -3.37 -3.75
N ILE A 95 -3.42 -2.07 -3.57
CA ILE A 95 -3.44 -1.41 -2.26
C ILE A 95 -4.81 -1.56 -1.60
N HIS A 96 -5.89 -1.34 -2.36
CA HIS A 96 -7.25 -1.48 -1.84
C HIS A 96 -7.58 -2.93 -1.43
N ARG A 97 -7.11 -3.92 -2.20
CA ARG A 97 -7.22 -5.34 -1.84
C ARG A 97 -6.46 -5.64 -0.55
N LEU A 98 -5.19 -5.22 -0.45
CA LEU A 98 -4.37 -5.43 0.75
C LEU A 98 -4.99 -4.80 2.00
N GLY A 99 -5.59 -3.61 1.86
CA GLY A 99 -6.31 -2.99 2.98
C GLY A 99 -7.50 -3.81 3.46
N LYS A 100 -8.26 -4.41 2.54
CA LYS A 100 -9.38 -5.32 2.89
C LYS A 100 -8.90 -6.59 3.59
N GLU A 101 -7.75 -7.13 3.20
CA GLU A 101 -7.20 -8.36 3.79
C GLU A 101 -6.60 -8.13 5.19
N VAL A 102 -6.02 -6.96 5.48
CA VAL A 102 -5.52 -6.63 6.82
C VAL A 102 -6.67 -6.46 7.82
N ASN A 103 -7.81 -5.92 7.38
CA ASN A 103 -9.03 -5.73 8.19
C ASN A 103 -8.76 -5.09 9.57
N SER A 104 -7.83 -4.14 9.64
CA SER A 104 -7.50 -3.40 10.87
C SER A 104 -8.20 -2.06 10.88
N PRO A 105 -8.94 -1.68 11.96
CA PRO A 105 -9.62 -0.38 12.05
C PRO A 105 -8.67 0.81 11.96
N ASP A 106 -7.38 0.58 12.21
CA ASP A 106 -6.33 1.60 12.17
C ASP A 106 -5.76 1.81 10.75
N PHE A 107 -6.14 0.95 9.80
CA PHE A 107 -5.66 1.05 8.43
C PHE A 107 -6.42 2.12 7.65
N VAL A 108 -5.70 3.22 7.44
CA VAL A 108 -5.97 4.42 6.64
C VAL A 108 -6.73 4.17 5.34
N LEU A 109 -6.47 3.03 4.70
CA LEU A 109 -6.93 2.72 3.35
C LEU A 109 -8.31 2.04 3.33
N LEU A 110 -8.97 1.89 4.47
CA LEU A 110 -10.31 1.29 4.58
C LEU A 110 -11.47 2.23 4.24
N ASN A 111 -11.25 3.54 4.13
CA ASN A 111 -12.31 4.52 3.93
C ASN A 111 -12.73 4.74 2.46
N ASP A 112 -12.55 3.73 1.58
CA ASP A 112 -12.85 3.81 0.13
C ASP A 112 -12.18 4.97 -0.64
N ILE A 113 -11.14 5.58 -0.08
CA ILE A 113 -10.40 6.66 -0.74
C ILE A 113 -9.39 6.06 -1.73
N PRO A 114 -9.37 6.50 -3.00
CA PRO A 114 -8.42 6.02 -3.99
C PRO A 114 -7.00 6.44 -3.59
N VAL A 115 -6.12 5.43 -3.49
CA VAL A 115 -4.71 5.61 -3.15
C VAL A 115 -3.84 5.21 -4.33
N PHE A 116 -2.98 6.13 -4.75
CA PHE A 116 -2.11 5.96 -5.90
C PHE A 116 -0.66 5.84 -5.46
N CYS A 117 -0.02 4.75 -5.89
CA CYS A 117 1.42 4.53 -5.75
C CYS A 117 1.97 3.92 -7.06
N PRO A 118 2.42 4.73 -8.03
CA PRO A 118 2.93 4.22 -9.31
C PRO A 118 4.21 3.39 -9.13
N ALA A 119 5.00 3.69 -8.10
CA ALA A 119 6.25 3.00 -7.79
C ALA A 119 6.07 1.88 -6.74
N LEU A 120 4.88 1.28 -6.63
CA LEU A 120 4.57 0.25 -5.62
C LEU A 120 5.59 -0.91 -5.54
N PRO A 121 6.19 -1.39 -6.65
CA PRO A 121 7.20 -2.46 -6.59
C PRO A 121 8.59 -2.02 -6.11
N HIS A 122 8.83 -0.75 -5.76
CA HIS A 122 10.16 -0.23 -5.42
C HIS A 122 10.56 -0.39 -3.94
N ALA A 123 9.90 -1.27 -3.20
CA ALA A 123 10.15 -1.51 -1.78
C ALA A 123 10.08 -3.01 -1.44
N SER A 124 10.03 -3.41 -0.16
CA SER A 124 10.02 -4.82 0.27
C SER A 124 8.89 -5.64 -0.37
N LEU A 125 7.76 -5.00 -0.66
CA LEU A 125 6.67 -5.59 -1.44
C LEU A 125 7.19 -6.11 -2.80
N GLY A 126 8.03 -5.34 -3.48
CA GLY A 126 8.66 -5.70 -4.75
C GLY A 126 9.55 -6.92 -4.65
N ASP A 127 10.29 -7.07 -3.56
CA ASP A 127 11.15 -8.23 -3.32
C ASP A 127 10.32 -9.50 -3.17
N VAL A 128 9.23 -9.45 -2.38
CA VAL A 128 8.31 -10.58 -2.21
C VAL A 128 7.67 -10.96 -3.55
N ILE A 129 7.27 -9.97 -4.34
CA ILE A 129 6.73 -10.15 -5.70
C ILE A 129 7.75 -10.84 -6.60
N TYR A 130 9.00 -10.38 -6.56
CA TYR A 130 10.09 -10.90 -7.36
C TYR A 130 10.40 -12.36 -6.99
N VAL A 131 10.54 -12.67 -5.70
CA VAL A 131 10.78 -14.03 -5.20
C VAL A 131 9.64 -14.96 -5.63
N ARG A 132 8.39 -14.50 -5.51
CA ARG A 132 7.21 -15.26 -5.91
C ARG A 132 7.15 -15.51 -7.42
N SER A 133 7.67 -14.59 -8.24
CA SER A 133 7.67 -14.74 -9.71
C SER A 133 8.42 -15.98 -10.21
N TYR A 134 9.41 -16.47 -9.44
CA TYR A 134 10.10 -17.73 -9.73
C TYR A 134 9.20 -18.96 -9.60
N LYS A 135 8.20 -18.91 -8.71
CA LYS A 135 7.21 -19.98 -8.54
C LYS A 135 6.09 -19.86 -9.57
N ASN A 136 5.65 -18.64 -9.87
CA ASN A 136 4.62 -18.39 -10.86
C ASN A 136 4.87 -17.05 -11.60
N PRO A 137 5.33 -17.07 -12.87
CA PRO A 137 5.68 -15.87 -13.61
C PRO A 137 4.47 -15.05 -14.10
N ALA A 138 3.25 -15.55 -13.91
CA ALA A 138 2.04 -15.00 -14.52
C ALA A 138 1.46 -13.79 -13.76
N ARG A 139 2.20 -12.69 -13.65
CA ARG A 139 1.62 -11.46 -13.07
C ARG A 139 1.96 -10.20 -13.85
N VAL A 140 0.93 -9.44 -14.19
CA VAL A 140 1.04 -8.16 -14.89
C VAL A 140 0.44 -7.10 -13.98
N LEU A 141 1.28 -6.13 -13.57
CA LEU A 141 0.84 -4.95 -12.85
C LEU A 141 0.78 -3.77 -13.82
N ASP A 142 -0.41 -3.28 -14.13
CA ASP A 142 -0.61 -2.18 -15.06
C ASP A 142 -0.46 -0.83 -14.34
N ILE A 143 0.69 -0.18 -14.58
CA ILE A 143 1.00 1.15 -14.06
C ILE A 143 0.32 2.23 -14.91
N SER A 144 0.10 1.98 -16.20
CA SER A 144 -0.46 2.96 -17.13
C SER A 144 -1.94 3.22 -16.83
N GLU A 145 -2.71 2.18 -16.50
CA GLU A 145 -4.10 2.31 -16.07
C GLU A 145 -4.21 3.11 -14.76
N CYS A 146 -3.27 2.90 -13.84
CA CYS A 146 -3.18 3.64 -12.58
C CYS A 146 -2.95 5.14 -12.79
N GLU A 147 -2.01 5.51 -13.67
CA GLU A 147 -1.77 6.93 -14.00
C GLU A 147 -2.95 7.55 -14.76
N ARG A 148 -3.69 6.77 -15.57
CA ARG A 148 -4.92 7.25 -16.21
C ARG A 148 -6.01 7.56 -15.19
N GLN A 149 -6.31 6.63 -14.28
CA GLN A 149 -7.30 6.82 -13.21
C GLN A 149 -6.96 8.03 -12.34
N LYS A 150 -5.69 8.15 -11.97
CA LYS A 150 -5.16 9.29 -11.25
C LYS A 150 -5.44 10.59 -12.00
N ARG A 151 -5.10 10.67 -13.30
CA ARG A 151 -5.37 11.86 -14.13
C ARG A 151 -6.85 12.19 -14.24
N GLU A 152 -7.72 11.19 -14.40
CA GLU A 152 -9.18 11.36 -14.41
C GLU A 152 -9.68 11.95 -13.09
N CYS A 153 -9.14 11.52 -11.95
CA CYS A 153 -9.41 12.16 -10.65
C CYS A 153 -8.89 13.61 -10.58
N PHE A 154 -7.75 13.91 -11.22
CA PHE A 154 -7.16 15.26 -11.21
C PHE A 154 -7.81 16.25 -12.20
N SER A 155 -8.48 15.76 -13.23
CA SER A 155 -9.24 16.57 -14.18
C SER A 155 -10.72 16.57 -13.79
N PRO A 156 -11.21 17.52 -12.98
CA PRO A 156 -12.64 17.73 -12.91
C PRO A 156 -13.13 18.01 -14.32
N SER A 157 -14.17 17.29 -14.75
CA SER A 157 -14.92 17.60 -15.96
C SER A 157 -15.16 19.10 -16.06
N LEU A 158 -14.67 19.70 -17.16
CA LEU A 158 -14.91 21.09 -17.57
C LEU A 158 -16.41 21.42 -17.60
#